data_AF-A0AAV9K5S6-F1
#
_entry.id   AF-A0AAV9K5S6-F1
#
_cell.length_a   1.000
_cell.length_b   1.000
_cell.length_c   1.000
_cell.angle_alpha   90.00
_cell.angle_beta   90.00
_cell.angle_gamma   90.00
#
_symmetry.space_group_name_H-M   'P 1'
#
loop_
_entity.id
_entity.type
_entity.pdbx_description
1 polymer ?
#
loop_
_entity_poly.entity_id
_entity_poly.type
_entity_poly.pdbx_seq_one_letter_code
_entity_poly.pdbx_strand_id
1 'polypeptide(L)' 'MEWFREGEKNTKFFHTIVKGRRKRLKVNRIQNEEGEWLEDQEEIAEAAIDYYSR' A
#
# COMPACT_ATOMS: atom_id res chain seq x y z
N MET A 1 -10.74 16.50 28.22
CA MET A 1 -9.77 17.62 28.27
C MET A 1 -8.31 17.17 28.15
N GLU A 2 -8.01 15.87 28.12
CA GLU A 2 -6.63 15.37 27.98
C GLU A 2 -6.12 15.33 26.53
N TRP A 3 -7.05 15.17 25.56
CA TRP A 3 -6.77 15.29 24.11
C TRP A 3 -6.12 16.61 23.71
N PHE A 4 -6.53 17.73 24.33
CA PHE A 4 -6.06 19.07 23.95
C PHE A 4 -4.67 19.40 24.52
N ARG A 5 -4.22 18.63 25.54
CA ARG A 5 -2.96 18.88 26.25
C ARG A 5 -1.79 18.07 25.66
N GLU A 6 -2.07 17.04 24.87
CA GLU A 6 -1.08 16.08 24.35
C GLU A 6 -0.93 16.15 22.82
N GLY A 7 -0.75 17.34 22.27
CA GLY A 7 -0.60 17.59 20.83
C GLY A 7 0.44 16.73 20.10
N GLU A 8 1.28 15.97 20.81
CA GLU A 8 2.27 15.04 20.24
C GLU A 8 1.95 13.54 20.40
N LYS A 9 1.07 13.11 21.32
CA LYS A 9 0.75 11.67 21.47
C LYS A 9 -0.14 11.13 20.35
N ASN A 10 -0.76 12.02 19.57
CA ASN A 10 -1.60 11.70 18.42
C ASN A 10 -0.83 11.15 17.20
N THR A 11 0.51 11.07 17.23
CA THR A 11 1.30 10.60 16.08
C THR A 11 1.61 9.11 16.14
N LYS A 12 2.14 8.55 17.24
CA LYS A 12 2.56 7.13 17.25
C LYS A 12 1.40 6.15 17.00
N PHE A 13 0.26 6.37 17.65
CA PHE A 13 -0.92 5.51 17.46
C PHE A 13 -1.46 5.62 16.04
N PHE A 14 -1.65 6.86 15.56
CA PHE A 14 -2.08 7.13 14.19
C PHE A 14 -1.13 6.55 13.14
N HIS A 15 0.18 6.77 13.29
CA HIS A 15 1.19 6.24 12.37
C HIS A 15 1.25 4.72 12.40
N THR A 16 1.04 4.08 13.56
CA THR A 16 0.96 2.61 13.64
C THR A 16 -0.23 2.08 12.84
N ILE A 17 -1.40 2.70 12.98
CA ILE A 17 -2.60 2.35 12.20
C ILE A 17 -2.36 2.57 10.70
N VAL A 18 -1.82 3.73 10.31
CA VAL A 18 -1.54 4.06 8.92
C VAL A 18 -0.51 3.10 8.32
N LYS A 19 0.55 2.77 9.05
CA LYS A 19 1.56 1.78 8.61
C LYS A 19 0.95 0.39 8.43
N GLY A 20 0.11 -0.05 9.36
CA GLY A 20 -0.60 -1.33 9.24
C GLY A 20 -1.53 -1.37 8.04
N ARG A 21 -2.29 -0.29 7.81
CA ARG A 21 -3.15 -0.14 6.63
C ARG A 21 -2.34 -0.15 5.34
N ARG A 22 -1.23 0.59 5.26
CA ARG A 22 -0.33 0.60 4.10
C ARG A 22 0.25 -0.78 3.82
N LYS A 23 0.72 -1.50 4.84
CA LYS A 23 1.25 -2.87 4.69
C LYS A 23 0.20 -3.84 4.14
N ARG A 24 -1.05 -3.74 4.62
CA ARG A 24 -2.15 -4.60 4.15
C ARG A 24 -2.62 -4.27 2.73
N LEU A 25 -2.59 -3.00 2.35
CA LEU A 25 -3.02 -2.54 1.02
C LEU A 25 -1.90 -2.56 -0.02
N LYS A 26 -0.66 -2.87 0.37
CA LYS A 26 0.43 -3.01 -0.58
C LYS A 26 0.20 -4.24 -1.45
N VAL A 27 0.14 -4.02 -2.76
CA VAL A 27 0.15 -5.09 -3.75
C VAL A 27 1.57 -5.67 -3.78
N ASN A 28 1.71 -6.92 -3.32
CA ASN A 28 3.00 -7.62 -3.29
C ASN A 28 3.22 -8.46 -4.54
N ARG A 29 2.13 -8.89 -5.19
CA ARG A 29 2.18 -9.62 -6.46
C ARG A 29 0.86 -9.54 -7.20
N ILE A 30 0.92 -9.65 -8.52
CA ILE A 30 -0.24 -9.82 -9.39
C ILE A 30 0.00 -11.01 -10.32
N GLN A 31 -1.06 -11.53 -10.94
CA GLN A 31 -0.94 -12.52 -11.99
C GLN A 31 -1.16 -11.83 -13.34
N ASN A 32 -0.26 -12.05 -14.29
CA ASN A 32 -0.37 -11.48 -15.65
C ASN A 32 -1.36 -12.29 -16.52
N GLU A 33 -1.59 -11.82 -17.75
CA GLU A 33 -2.50 -12.50 -18.70
C GLU A 33 -2.03 -13.93 -19.08
N GLU A 34 -0.72 -14.20 -18.93
CA GLU A 34 -0.10 -15.51 -19.22
C GLU A 34 -0.16 -16.48 -18.02
N GLY A 35 -0.68 -16.02 -16.88
CA GLY A 35 -0.81 -16.83 -15.66
C GLY A 35 0.43 -16.83 -14.77
N GLU A 36 1.45 -16.02 -15.09
CA GLU A 36 2.67 -15.88 -14.30
C GLU A 36 2.49 -14.87 -13.16
N TRP A 37 3.15 -15.15 -12.02
CA TRP A 37 3.14 -14.26 -10.87
C TRP A 37 4.27 -13.23 -10.96
N LEU A 38 3.91 -11.96 -11.02
CA LEU A 38 4.83 -10.83 -10.96
C LEU A 38 4.94 -10.33 -9.52
N GLU A 39 6.14 -10.31 -8.95
CA GLU A 39 6.39 -9.83 -7.58
C GLU A 39 7.22 -8.54 -7.55
N ASP A 40 7.91 -8.22 -8.66
CA ASP A 40 8.63 -6.97 -8.80
C ASP A 40 7.67 -5.79 -9.01
N GLN A 41 7.95 -4.66 -8.36
CA GLN A 41 7.05 -3.50 -8.41
C GLN A 41 7.04 -2.81 -9.77
N GLU A 42 8.14 -2.85 -10.51
CA GLU A 42 8.27 -2.28 -11.85
C GLU A 42 7.46 -3.14 -12.83
N GLU A 43 7.63 -4.47 -12.78
CA GLU A 43 6.86 -5.43 -13.59
C GLU A 43 5.35 -5.32 -13.32
N ILE A 44 4.95 -5.19 -12.06
CA ILE A 44 3.54 -4.97 -11.66
C ILE A 44 3.01 -3.66 -12.26
N ALA A 45 3.82 -2.60 -12.28
CA ALA A 45 3.42 -1.30 -12.81
C ALA A 45 3.26 -1.32 -14.33
N GLU A 46 4.20 -1.94 -15.05
CA GLU A 46 4.13 -2.13 -16.50
C GLU A 46 2.91 -2.95 -16.90
N ALA A 47 2.69 -4.11 -16.26
CA ALA A 47 1.53 -4.95 -16.52
C ALA A 47 0.20 -4.22 -16.25
N ALA A 48 0.15 -3.33 -15.25
CA ALA A 48 -1.03 -2.50 -15.00
C ALA A 48 -1.24 -1.45 -16.11
N ILE A 49 -0.19 -0.81 -16.59
CA ILE A 49 -0.27 0.16 -17.70
C ILE A 49 -0.75 -0.53 -18.97
N ASP A 50 -0.17 -1.68 -19.31
CA ASP A 50 -0.55 -2.46 -20.51
C ASP A 50 -2.03 -2.89 -20.45
N TYR A 51 -2.51 -3.31 -19.29
CA TYR A 51 -3.91 -3.69 -19.12
C TYR A 51 -4.90 -2.54 -19.36
N TYR A 52 -4.59 -1.33 -18.88
CA TYR A 52 -5.49 -0.16 -18.97
C TYR A 52 -5.26 0.73 -20.20
N SER A 53 -4.20 0.48 -20.98
CA SER A 53 -3.91 1.23 -22.21
C SER A 53 -4.57 0.63 -23.47
N ARG A 54 -5.21 -0.53 -23.35
CA ARG A 54 -6.09 -1.12 -24.36
C ARG A 54 -7.46 -0.44 -24.46
#